data_AF-A0A7G2CI02-F1
#
_entry.id   AF-A0A7G2CI02-F1
#
_cell.length_a   1.000
_cell.length_b   1.000
_cell.length_c   1.000
_cell.angle_alpha   90.00
_cell.angle_beta   90.00
_cell.angle_gamma   90.00
#
_symmetry.space_group_name_H-M   'P 1'
#
loop_
_entity.id
_entity.type
_entity.pdbx_description
1 polymer ?
#
loop_
_entity_poly.entity_id
_entity_poly.type
_entity_poly.pdbx_seq_one_letter_code
_entity_poly.pdbx_strand_id
1 'polypeptide(L)'
;MESSQNSREASVSVVRDTSEYLDVLLRKGAEARWVMGLTPEDVAPDVQPEETAPSRRLPNGFSLPLILMGCYIGGIALDCAQMDGSESLLFSFPSEELTIWPYCRREGEGLLALLTRVAPVLVIPSVFAIVSVFLISLRIGCRVQHFQSLCGVGISILSFISLVGQFFLLYFSCGTSTVSKEWECDASHTLFWLCSVFRVGGPLAVVCCVSPVMDFFAGTGRRWLLVSSIPLLVFTAAVVSSVAKGEVATSALQLTYYSTIFSWSLISLFLWRSNPVYWTGAQPKGKHDD
;
A
#
# COMPACT_ATOMS: atom_id res chain seq x y z
N MET A 1 -1.87 -10.59 71.73
CA MET A 1 -1.53 -11.87 71.08
C MET A 1 -2.77 -12.27 70.29
N GLU A 2 -2.81 -11.91 69.01
CA GLU A 2 -2.47 -12.81 67.88
C GLU A 2 -3.53 -13.92 67.75
N SER A 3 -4.21 -14.18 66.64
CA SER A 3 -3.85 -14.02 65.24
C SER A 3 -5.13 -14.13 64.39
N SER A 4 -5.19 -13.33 63.33
CA SER A 4 -6.14 -13.36 62.21
C SER A 4 -5.79 -14.43 61.17
N GLN A 5 -6.72 -14.64 60.20
CA GLN A 5 -6.56 -15.27 58.87
C GLN A 5 -6.83 -16.79 58.81
N ASN A 6 -7.57 -17.36 57.85
CA ASN A 6 -7.82 -16.97 56.46
C ASN A 6 -9.14 -17.60 55.96
N SER A 7 -10.13 -16.78 55.63
CA SER A 7 -11.15 -17.09 54.62
C SER A 7 -10.86 -16.20 53.40
N ARG A 8 -10.21 -16.75 52.38
CA ARG A 8 -10.05 -16.10 51.07
C ARG A 8 -10.84 -16.88 50.03
N GLU A 9 -12.14 -16.65 50.00
CA GLU A 9 -12.88 -16.71 48.74
C GLU A 9 -12.37 -15.55 47.89
N ALA A 10 -11.70 -15.86 46.79
CA ALA A 10 -11.17 -14.88 45.86
C ALA A 10 -12.34 -14.24 45.09
N SER A 11 -12.94 -13.19 45.65
CA SER A 11 -13.83 -12.31 44.92
C SER A 11 -13.00 -11.48 43.94
N VAL A 12 -12.96 -11.91 42.68
CA VAL A 12 -12.39 -11.11 41.59
C VAL A 12 -13.41 -10.02 41.25
N SER A 13 -13.20 -8.81 41.76
CA SER A 13 -13.90 -7.63 41.29
C SER A 13 -13.20 -7.10 40.03
N VAL A 14 -13.95 -7.04 38.94
CA VAL A 14 -13.49 -6.37 37.72
C VAL A 14 -13.59 -4.87 37.97
N VAL A 15 -12.43 -4.23 38.14
CA VAL A 15 -12.32 -2.82 38.58
C VAL A 15 -12.72 -1.82 37.49
N ARG A 16 -12.86 -2.22 36.21
CA ARG A 16 -13.34 -1.33 35.14
C ARG A 16 -14.09 -2.05 34.03
N ASP A 17 -15.14 -1.39 33.55
CA ASP A 17 -15.99 -1.83 32.46
C ASP A 17 -15.24 -1.74 31.12
N THR A 18 -15.40 -2.74 30.25
CA THR A 18 -14.68 -2.84 28.95
C THR A 18 -14.97 -1.68 27.99
N SER A 19 -16.10 -1.00 28.19
CA SER A 19 -16.48 0.22 27.47
C SER A 19 -15.55 1.39 27.76
N GLU A 20 -15.07 1.54 29.01
CA GLU A 20 -14.08 2.57 29.37
C GLU A 20 -12.71 2.31 28.74
N TYR A 21 -12.35 1.05 28.52
CA TYR A 21 -11.07 0.68 27.90
C TYR A 21 -10.99 1.15 26.44
N LEU A 22 -12.11 1.03 25.71
CA LEU A 22 -12.23 1.50 24.34
C LEU A 22 -12.21 3.03 24.27
N ASP A 23 -12.89 3.70 25.21
CA ASP A 23 -12.90 5.17 25.25
C ASP A 23 -11.51 5.75 25.60
N VAL A 24 -10.74 5.09 26.47
CA VAL A 24 -9.35 5.48 26.79
C VAL A 24 -8.38 5.18 25.64
N LEU A 25 -8.59 4.09 24.89
CA LEU A 25 -7.81 3.79 23.67
C LEU A 25 -8.09 4.77 22.54
N LEU A 26 -9.34 5.18 22.37
CA LEU A 26 -9.78 6.11 21.32
C LEU A 26 -9.49 7.58 21.65
N ARG A 27 -9.45 7.95 22.94
CA ARG A 27 -9.13 9.31 23.42
C ARG A 27 -7.68 9.50 23.86
N LYS A 28 -6.79 8.53 23.60
CA LYS A 28 -5.36 8.66 23.93
C LYS A 28 -4.79 9.89 23.19
N GLY A 29 -4.57 10.98 23.94
CA GLY A 29 -3.86 12.17 23.46
C GLY A 29 -2.42 11.84 23.08
N ALA A 30 -1.80 12.69 22.27
CA ALA A 30 -0.46 12.53 21.72
C ALA A 30 0.67 12.33 22.76
N GLU A 31 0.36 12.52 24.04
CA GLU A 31 1.27 12.34 25.18
C GLU A 31 1.41 10.89 25.62
N ALA A 32 0.50 10.02 25.21
CA ALA A 32 0.57 8.61 25.56
C ALA A 32 1.43 7.79 24.59
N ARG A 33 2.63 8.31 24.31
CA ARG A 33 3.73 7.54 23.72
C ARG A 33 4.22 6.53 24.75
N TRP A 34 4.50 5.32 24.29
CA TRP A 34 5.15 4.30 25.11
C TRP A 34 6.58 4.76 25.40
N VAL A 35 6.80 5.34 26.58
CA VAL A 35 8.12 5.76 27.04
C VAL A 35 8.82 4.54 27.64
N MET A 36 9.99 4.19 27.10
CA MET A 36 10.96 3.39 27.84
C MET A 36 11.87 4.37 28.59
N GLY A 37 11.76 4.40 29.93
CA GLY A 37 12.63 5.20 30.81
C GLY A 37 11.97 6.44 31.43
N LEU A 38 11.39 6.24 32.62
CA LEU A 38 11.26 7.11 33.81
C LEU A 38 11.08 8.65 33.68
N THR A 39 10.20 9.13 34.57
CA THR A 39 9.48 10.40 34.77
C THR A 39 10.33 11.62 35.24
N PRO A 40 9.74 12.85 35.28
CA PRO A 40 10.45 14.13 35.15
C PRO A 40 10.96 14.70 36.48
N GLU A 41 11.91 15.62 36.40
CA GLU A 41 12.21 16.57 37.47
C GLU A 41 11.84 17.98 37.00
N ASP A 42 10.97 18.64 37.78
CA ASP A 42 10.60 20.04 37.63
C ASP A 42 11.80 20.95 37.95
N VAL A 43 12.26 21.73 36.97
CA VAL A 43 13.10 22.90 37.21
C VAL A 43 12.52 24.08 36.43
N ALA A 44 12.31 25.17 37.17
CA ALA A 44 11.70 26.44 36.74
C ALA A 44 12.37 27.06 35.49
N PRO A 45 11.64 27.91 34.74
CA PRO A 45 12.06 28.36 33.41
C PRO A 45 13.03 29.52 33.52
N ASP A 46 14.26 29.33 33.05
CA ASP A 46 15.12 30.45 32.66
C ASP A 46 16.10 29.98 31.58
N VAL A 47 15.61 29.90 30.34
CA VAL A 47 16.47 29.80 29.15
C VAL A 47 15.94 30.75 28.09
N GLN A 48 16.82 31.67 27.71
CA GLN A 48 16.67 32.71 26.72
C GLN A 48 16.10 32.19 25.38
N PRO A 49 15.45 33.06 24.56
CA PRO A 49 15.01 32.68 23.23
C PRO A 49 16.22 32.32 22.36
N GLU A 50 16.43 31.02 22.18
CA GLU A 50 17.45 30.50 21.28
C GLU A 50 17.11 30.94 19.85
N GLU A 51 18.09 31.58 19.21
CA GLU A 51 18.05 32.07 17.84
C GLU A 51 17.41 31.04 16.91
N THR A 52 16.46 31.52 16.10
CA THR A 52 15.91 30.80 14.94
C THR A 52 17.06 30.29 14.06
N ALA A 53 17.45 29.03 14.29
CA ALA A 53 18.33 28.32 13.40
C ALA A 53 17.73 28.37 11.99
N PRO A 54 18.53 28.64 10.94
CA PRO A 54 18.02 28.69 9.59
C PRO A 54 17.34 27.36 9.28
N SER A 55 16.06 27.42 8.89
CA SER A 55 15.32 26.22 8.48
C SER A 55 16.05 25.63 7.27
N ARG A 56 16.94 24.67 7.51
CA ARG A 56 17.39 23.77 6.46
C ARG A 56 16.13 23.05 6.02
N ARG A 57 15.54 23.51 4.91
CA ARG A 57 14.45 22.80 4.23
C ARG A 57 15.00 21.40 3.96
N LEU A 58 14.59 20.42 4.78
CA LEU A 58 14.90 19.04 4.45
C LEU A 58 14.32 18.81 3.04
N PRO A 59 15.11 18.22 2.12
CA PRO A 59 14.61 17.95 0.78
C PRO A 59 13.30 17.18 0.89
N ASN A 60 12.29 17.60 0.12
CA ASN A 60 10.97 16.98 0.11
C ASN A 60 11.14 15.46 -0.08
N GLY A 61 11.00 14.72 1.03
CA GLY A 61 11.25 13.28 1.06
C GLY A 61 10.26 12.47 0.21
N PHE A 62 9.25 13.14 -0.33
CA PHE A 62 8.19 12.59 -1.16
C PHE A 62 8.38 12.83 -2.67
N SER A 63 9.41 13.56 -3.11
CA SER A 63 9.57 13.86 -4.54
C SER A 63 9.69 12.60 -5.41
N LEU A 64 10.54 11.64 -5.01
CA LEU A 64 10.71 10.38 -5.74
C LEU A 64 9.43 9.54 -5.79
N PRO A 65 8.75 9.21 -4.67
CA PRO A 65 7.51 8.45 -4.75
C PRO A 65 6.42 9.14 -5.55
N LEU A 66 6.32 10.48 -5.50
CA LEU A 66 5.33 11.23 -6.27
C LEU A 66 5.61 11.22 -7.77
N ILE A 67 6.89 11.30 -8.18
CA ILE A 67 7.27 11.14 -9.59
C ILE A 67 6.88 9.74 -10.08
N LEU A 68 7.22 8.69 -9.33
CA LEU A 68 6.89 7.31 -9.70
C LEU A 68 5.37 7.08 -9.75
N MET A 69 4.63 7.63 -8.78
CA MET A 69 3.16 7.56 -8.77
C MET A 69 2.55 8.30 -9.96
N GLY A 70 3.09 9.47 -10.31
CA GLY A 70 2.69 10.23 -11.51
C GLY A 70 2.98 9.47 -12.80
N CYS A 71 4.14 8.82 -12.92
CA CYS A 71 4.47 7.96 -14.06
C CYS A 71 3.51 6.77 -14.17
N TYR A 72 3.14 6.14 -13.05
CA TYR A 72 2.16 5.06 -13.04
C TYR A 72 0.76 5.53 -13.46
N ILE A 73 0.26 6.64 -12.89
CA ILE A 73 -1.03 7.23 -13.26
C ILE A 73 -1.05 7.60 -14.74
N GLY A 74 0.02 8.24 -15.23
CA GLY A 74 0.16 8.60 -16.64
C GLY A 74 0.17 7.39 -17.56
N GLY A 75 0.83 6.30 -17.15
CA GLY A 75 0.82 5.03 -17.87
C GLY A 75 -0.58 4.42 -17.98
N ILE A 76 -1.32 4.32 -16.88
CA ILE A 76 -2.70 3.81 -16.89
C ILE A 76 -3.62 4.73 -17.71
N ALA A 77 -3.46 6.06 -17.59
CA ALA A 77 -4.26 7.01 -18.34
C ALA A 77 -4.03 6.89 -19.85
N LEU A 78 -2.78 6.67 -20.28
CA LEU A 78 -2.44 6.42 -21.67
C LEU A 78 -3.05 5.11 -22.17
N ASP A 79 -2.94 4.04 -21.38
CA ASP A 79 -3.52 2.72 -21.67
C ASP A 79 -5.06 2.81 -21.82
N CYS A 80 -5.73 3.57 -20.95
CA CYS A 80 -7.16 3.82 -21.05
C CYS A 80 -7.54 4.69 -22.27
N ALA A 81 -6.67 5.62 -22.68
CA ALA A 81 -6.94 6.53 -23.80
C ALA A 81 -6.79 5.86 -25.17
N GLN A 82 -5.97 4.81 -25.26
CA GLN A 82 -5.69 4.12 -26.51
C GLN A 82 -6.82 3.18 -26.98
N MET A 83 -7.93 3.06 -26.25
CA MET A 83 -9.06 2.11 -26.50
C MET A 83 -8.68 0.62 -26.53
N ASP A 84 -7.40 0.29 -26.74
CA ASP A 84 -6.75 -1.03 -26.61
C ASP A 84 -6.37 -1.39 -25.17
N GLY A 85 -6.75 -0.59 -24.18
CA GLY A 85 -6.53 -0.86 -22.74
C GLY A 85 -7.18 -2.17 -22.22
N SER A 86 -7.87 -2.91 -23.11
CA SER A 86 -8.25 -4.30 -22.89
C SER A 86 -7.02 -5.22 -22.84
N GLU A 87 -5.95 -4.99 -23.61
CA GLU A 87 -4.83 -5.93 -23.72
C GLU A 87 -4.01 -6.03 -22.42
N SER A 88 -3.72 -4.91 -21.74
CA SER A 88 -2.99 -4.93 -20.47
C SER A 88 -3.79 -5.60 -19.35
N LEU A 89 -5.12 -5.40 -19.38
CA LEU A 89 -6.08 -5.97 -18.45
C LEU A 89 -6.31 -7.46 -18.70
N LEU A 90 -6.46 -7.85 -19.96
CA LEU A 90 -6.55 -9.25 -20.41
C LEU A 90 -5.27 -10.01 -20.10
N PHE A 91 -4.11 -9.37 -20.27
CA PHE A 91 -2.84 -9.95 -19.84
C PHE A 91 -2.80 -10.15 -18.32
N SER A 92 -3.24 -9.17 -17.54
CA SER A 92 -3.22 -9.28 -16.08
C SER A 92 -4.25 -10.30 -15.57
N PHE A 93 -5.40 -10.43 -16.23
CA PHE A 93 -6.47 -11.35 -15.85
C PHE A 93 -6.86 -12.19 -17.07
N PRO A 94 -6.05 -13.19 -17.44
CA PRO A 94 -6.32 -14.03 -18.60
C PRO A 94 -7.58 -14.87 -18.36
N SER A 95 -8.45 -14.98 -19.36
CA SER A 95 -9.60 -15.91 -19.33
C SER A 95 -9.18 -17.35 -19.61
N GLU A 96 -8.15 -17.54 -20.43
CA GLU A 96 -7.67 -18.84 -20.90
C GLU A 96 -6.13 -18.93 -20.87
N GLU A 97 -5.58 -20.13 -20.72
CA GLU A 97 -4.13 -20.38 -20.74
C GLU A 97 -3.46 -19.91 -22.04
N LEU A 98 -4.14 -20.11 -23.17
CA LEU A 98 -3.67 -19.74 -24.50
C LEU A 98 -3.35 -18.24 -24.64
N THR A 99 -4.00 -17.39 -23.84
CA THR A 99 -3.75 -15.94 -23.85
C THR A 99 -2.41 -15.56 -23.21
N ILE A 100 -1.83 -16.44 -22.39
CA ILE A 100 -0.56 -16.22 -21.69
C ILE A 100 0.63 -16.65 -22.57
N TRP A 101 0.44 -17.68 -23.40
CA TRP A 101 1.50 -18.28 -24.23
C TRP A 101 2.28 -17.28 -25.09
N PRO A 102 1.65 -16.26 -25.71
CA PRO A 102 2.38 -15.25 -26.47
C PRO A 102 3.42 -14.49 -25.64
N TYR A 103 3.28 -14.43 -24.32
CA TYR A 103 4.18 -13.72 -23.41
C TYR A 103 5.21 -14.63 -22.74
N CYS A 104 5.06 -15.95 -22.88
CA CYS A 104 6.04 -16.91 -22.38
C CYS A 104 7.31 -16.93 -23.25
N ARG A 105 8.40 -17.46 -22.69
CA ARG A 105 9.69 -17.59 -23.37
C ARG A 105 9.57 -18.37 -24.69
N ARG A 106 10.08 -17.78 -25.78
CA ARG A 106 10.20 -18.43 -27.10
C ARG A 106 11.43 -19.36 -27.15
N GLU A 107 11.42 -20.30 -28.09
CA GLU A 107 12.55 -21.19 -28.31
C GLU A 107 13.83 -20.39 -28.60
N GLY A 108 14.90 -20.67 -27.86
CA GLY A 108 16.19 -19.96 -27.97
C GLY A 108 16.20 -18.51 -27.44
N GLU A 109 15.09 -18.00 -26.91
CA GLU A 109 15.01 -16.64 -26.37
C GLU A 109 15.76 -16.53 -25.03
N GLY A 110 16.73 -15.62 -24.96
CA GLY A 110 17.46 -15.32 -23.74
C GLY A 110 16.64 -14.49 -22.74
N LEU A 111 17.06 -14.48 -21.47
CA LEU A 111 16.41 -13.75 -20.38
C LEU A 111 16.17 -12.26 -20.70
N LEU A 112 17.17 -11.58 -21.25
CA LEU A 112 17.09 -10.15 -21.56
C LEU A 112 16.09 -9.87 -22.69
N ALA A 113 16.01 -10.74 -23.70
CA ALA A 113 15.07 -10.61 -24.80
C ALA A 113 13.62 -10.81 -24.34
N LEU A 114 13.38 -11.77 -23.44
CA LEU A 114 12.08 -11.91 -22.79
C LEU A 114 11.75 -10.68 -21.95
N LEU A 115 12.70 -10.21 -21.15
CA LEU A 115 12.49 -9.06 -20.27
C LEU A 115 12.12 -7.81 -21.06
N THR A 116 12.82 -7.48 -22.15
CA THR A 116 12.49 -6.30 -22.96
C THR A 116 11.11 -6.40 -23.61
N ARG A 117 10.68 -7.60 -23.98
CA ARG A 117 9.36 -7.87 -24.56
C ARG A 117 8.22 -7.73 -23.56
N VAL A 118 8.40 -8.26 -22.35
CA VAL A 118 7.35 -8.28 -21.32
C VAL A 118 7.39 -7.05 -20.40
N ALA A 119 8.51 -6.32 -20.38
CA ALA A 119 8.70 -5.12 -19.56
C ALA A 119 7.59 -4.05 -19.66
N PRO A 120 7.13 -3.63 -20.86
CA PRO A 120 6.14 -2.55 -20.95
C PRO A 120 4.79 -2.91 -20.33
N VAL A 121 4.39 -4.19 -20.41
CA VAL A 121 3.06 -4.64 -19.95
C VAL A 121 3.11 -5.11 -18.49
N LEU A 122 4.19 -5.77 -18.07
CA LEU A 122 4.30 -6.37 -16.74
C LEU A 122 5.19 -5.57 -15.79
N VAL A 123 6.45 -5.32 -16.18
CA VAL A 123 7.49 -4.90 -15.23
C VAL A 123 7.40 -3.42 -14.93
N ILE A 124 7.41 -2.56 -15.95
CA ILE A 124 7.43 -1.10 -15.80
C ILE A 124 6.24 -0.59 -14.97
N PRO A 125 4.97 -0.87 -15.34
CA PRO A 125 3.83 -0.36 -14.59
C PRO A 125 3.81 -0.89 -13.15
N SER A 126 4.13 -2.17 -12.95
CA SER A 126 4.12 -2.78 -11.61
C SER A 126 5.22 -2.23 -10.71
N VAL A 127 6.44 -2.02 -11.24
CA VAL A 127 7.55 -1.44 -10.48
C VAL A 127 7.21 -0.02 -10.05
N PHE A 128 6.66 0.81 -10.95
CA PHE A 128 6.27 2.18 -10.59
C PHE A 128 5.18 2.21 -9.51
N ALA A 129 4.16 1.36 -9.61
CA ALA A 129 3.13 1.23 -8.59
C ALA A 129 3.70 0.75 -7.25
N ILE A 130 4.42 -0.37 -7.24
CA ILE A 130 4.92 -1.01 -6.01
C ILE A 130 5.94 -0.13 -5.31
N VAL A 131 6.92 0.42 -6.04
CA VAL A 131 7.99 1.22 -5.45
C VAL A 131 7.45 2.56 -4.94
N SER A 132 6.52 3.20 -5.65
CA SER A 132 5.93 4.46 -5.18
C SER A 132 5.21 4.27 -3.84
N VAL A 133 4.30 3.29 -3.75
CA VAL A 133 3.53 3.05 -2.51
C VAL A 133 4.39 2.49 -1.39
N PHE A 134 5.41 1.68 -1.70
CA PHE A 134 6.42 1.21 -0.73
C PHE A 134 7.13 2.40 -0.07
N LEU A 135 7.63 3.32 -0.89
CA LEU A 135 8.34 4.50 -0.40
C LEU A 135 7.42 5.42 0.40
N ILE A 136 6.17 5.61 -0.03
CA ILE A 136 5.18 6.40 0.72
C ILE A 136 4.92 5.77 2.09
N SER A 137 4.60 4.47 2.11
CA SER A 137 4.30 3.71 3.33
C SER A 137 5.48 3.69 4.30
N LEU A 138 6.71 3.48 3.80
CA LEU A 138 7.93 3.49 4.60
C LEU A 138 8.21 4.89 5.17
N ARG A 139 8.10 5.94 4.34
CA ARG A 139 8.37 7.32 4.76
C ARG A 139 7.39 7.78 5.82
N ILE A 140 6.10 7.56 5.61
CA ILE A 140 5.05 7.94 6.56
C ILE A 140 5.14 7.06 7.82
N GLY A 141 5.33 5.75 7.65
CA GLY A 141 5.47 4.80 8.76
C GLY A 141 6.65 5.14 9.68
N CYS A 142 7.83 5.42 9.13
CA CYS A 142 9.00 5.78 9.92
C CYS A 142 8.88 7.17 10.57
N ARG A 143 8.23 8.13 9.92
CA ARG A 143 8.10 9.51 10.43
C ARG A 143 7.09 9.60 11.57
N VAL A 144 5.95 8.93 11.43
CA VAL A 144 4.82 9.05 12.37
C VAL A 144 4.79 7.88 13.36
N GLN A 145 5.63 6.85 13.15
CA GLN A 145 5.70 5.65 14.00
C GLN A 145 4.35 4.91 14.10
N HIS A 146 3.54 4.97 13.03
CA HIS A 146 2.27 4.24 12.96
C HIS A 146 2.44 2.85 12.38
N PHE A 147 2.09 1.83 13.18
CA PHE A 147 2.15 0.42 12.80
C PHE A 147 1.35 0.11 11.53
N GLN A 148 0.13 0.63 11.40
CA GLN A 148 -0.72 0.38 10.24
C GLN A 148 -0.08 0.87 8.93
N SER A 149 0.59 2.03 8.96
CA SER A 149 1.32 2.52 7.78
C SER A 149 2.49 1.61 7.43
N LEU A 150 3.16 0.99 8.42
CA LEU A 150 4.26 0.04 8.20
C LEU A 150 3.77 -1.31 7.65
N CYS A 151 2.52 -1.71 7.91
CA CYS A 151 1.93 -2.89 7.26
C CYS A 151 1.94 -2.78 5.73
N GLY A 152 1.82 -1.55 5.21
CA GLY A 152 1.93 -1.27 3.77
C GLY A 152 3.28 -1.72 3.17
N VAL A 153 4.38 -1.66 3.93
CA VAL A 153 5.69 -2.14 3.50
C VAL A 153 5.65 -3.65 3.22
N GLY A 154 5.01 -4.41 4.10
CA GLY A 154 4.85 -5.87 3.94
C GLY A 154 4.00 -6.20 2.70
N ILE A 155 2.90 -5.49 2.49
CA ILE A 155 2.03 -5.69 1.31
C ILE A 155 2.77 -5.33 0.01
N SER A 156 3.57 -4.26 0.01
CA SER A 156 4.44 -3.93 -1.14
C SER A 156 5.45 -5.04 -1.44
N ILE A 157 6.06 -5.64 -0.42
CA ILE A 157 6.98 -6.77 -0.59
C ILE A 157 6.25 -7.98 -1.19
N LEU A 158 5.05 -8.31 -0.70
CA LEU A 158 4.22 -9.38 -1.28
C LEU A 158 3.88 -9.12 -2.75
N SER A 159 3.58 -7.87 -3.09
CA SER A 159 3.32 -7.45 -4.47
C SER A 159 4.56 -7.62 -5.36
N PHE A 160 5.74 -7.29 -4.83
CA PHE A 160 7.02 -7.48 -5.52
C PHE A 160 7.35 -8.96 -5.73
N ILE A 161 7.14 -9.80 -4.71
CA ILE A 161 7.30 -11.26 -4.82
C ILE A 161 6.36 -11.81 -5.89
N SER A 162 5.14 -11.30 -5.97
CA SER A 162 4.16 -11.72 -6.97
C SER A 162 4.57 -11.32 -8.39
N LEU A 163 5.14 -10.12 -8.58
CA LEU A 163 5.72 -9.69 -9.86
C LEU A 163 6.88 -10.61 -10.29
N VAL A 164 7.79 -10.91 -9.36
CA VAL A 164 8.91 -11.83 -9.60
C VAL A 164 8.41 -13.23 -9.93
N GLY A 165 7.39 -13.71 -9.21
CA GLY A 165 6.73 -14.99 -9.45
C GLY A 165 6.13 -15.09 -10.85
N GLN A 166 5.41 -14.07 -11.32
CA GLN A 166 4.87 -14.04 -12.69
C GLN A 166 5.96 -14.07 -13.74
N PHE A 167 7.02 -13.30 -13.55
CA PHE A 167 8.14 -13.31 -14.47
C PHE A 167 8.79 -14.70 -14.55
N PHE A 168 8.95 -15.38 -13.41
CA PHE A 168 9.45 -16.75 -13.37
C PHE A 168 8.52 -17.75 -14.06
N LEU A 169 7.20 -17.62 -13.86
CA LEU A 169 6.23 -18.44 -14.59
C LEU A 169 6.39 -18.28 -16.09
N LEU A 170 6.45 -17.05 -16.60
CA LEU A 170 6.63 -16.79 -18.04
C LEU A 170 7.96 -17.31 -18.60
N TYR A 171 9.01 -17.32 -17.79
CA TYR A 171 10.34 -17.79 -18.21
C TYR A 171 10.46 -19.31 -18.21
N PHE A 172 9.93 -19.97 -17.17
CA PHE A 172 10.12 -21.41 -16.94
C PHE A 172 8.96 -22.29 -17.43
N SER A 173 7.82 -21.72 -17.83
CA SER A 173 6.67 -22.50 -18.31
C SER A 173 6.88 -23.18 -19.66
N CYS A 174 7.88 -22.76 -20.45
CA CYS A 174 8.12 -23.31 -21.78
C CYS A 174 9.47 -24.04 -21.87
N GLY A 175 9.44 -25.21 -22.51
CA GLY A 175 10.62 -26.03 -22.72
C GLY A 175 10.36 -27.15 -23.73
N THR A 176 11.41 -27.93 -24.02
CA THR A 176 11.29 -29.10 -24.89
C THR A 176 10.61 -30.23 -24.12
N SER A 177 9.44 -30.63 -24.60
CA SER A 177 8.66 -31.71 -24.02
C SER A 177 9.40 -33.04 -24.15
N THR A 178 9.40 -33.85 -23.10
CA THR A 178 10.03 -35.19 -23.12
C THR A 178 9.24 -36.20 -23.95
N VAL A 179 7.95 -35.91 -24.21
CA VAL A 179 7.02 -36.81 -24.91
C VAL A 179 6.95 -36.49 -26.40
N SER A 180 6.56 -35.26 -26.77
CA SER A 180 6.42 -34.86 -28.17
C SER A 180 7.77 -34.49 -28.82
N LYS A 181 8.80 -34.21 -28.01
CA LYS A 181 10.07 -33.60 -28.45
C LYS A 181 9.90 -32.23 -29.12
N GLU A 182 8.71 -31.64 -29.02
CA GLU A 182 8.41 -30.31 -29.53
C GLU A 182 8.53 -29.28 -28.40
N TRP A 183 8.63 -28.00 -28.78
CA TRP A 183 8.62 -26.90 -27.83
C TRP A 183 7.18 -26.64 -27.36
N GLU A 184 6.92 -26.94 -26.09
CA GLU A 184 5.60 -26.82 -25.49
C GLU A 184 5.63 -25.85 -24.31
N CYS A 185 4.49 -25.21 -24.04
CA CYS A 185 4.31 -24.28 -22.94
C CYS A 185 3.18 -24.78 -22.04
N ASP A 186 3.50 -25.00 -20.76
CA ASP A 186 2.55 -25.37 -19.72
C ASP A 186 2.60 -24.30 -18.61
N ALA A 187 1.87 -23.20 -18.84
CA ALA A 187 1.81 -22.08 -17.92
C ALA A 187 0.60 -22.23 -17.00
N SER A 188 0.83 -22.40 -15.70
CA SER A 188 -0.25 -22.51 -14.72
C SER A 188 -1.08 -21.23 -14.65
N HIS A 189 -2.29 -21.27 -15.22
CA HIS A 189 -3.24 -20.16 -15.22
C HIS A 189 -3.59 -19.68 -13.80
N THR A 190 -3.90 -20.62 -12.91
CA THR A 190 -4.29 -20.32 -11.52
C THR A 190 -3.20 -19.56 -10.77
N LEU A 191 -1.93 -20.00 -10.89
CA LEU A 191 -0.81 -19.33 -10.22
C LEU A 191 -0.56 -17.94 -10.82
N PHE A 192 -0.62 -17.83 -12.14
CA PHE A 192 -0.47 -16.55 -12.82
C PHE A 192 -1.54 -15.55 -12.38
N TRP A 193 -2.80 -16.00 -12.30
CA TRP A 193 -3.94 -15.21 -11.88
C TRP A 193 -3.83 -14.77 -10.41
N LEU A 194 -3.45 -15.68 -9.51
CA LEU A 194 -3.22 -15.36 -8.09
C LEU A 194 -2.13 -14.30 -7.92
N CYS A 195 -1.01 -14.45 -8.61
CA CYS A 195 0.05 -13.44 -8.56
C CYS A 195 -0.41 -12.09 -9.13
N SER A 196 -1.31 -12.08 -10.13
CA SER A 196 -1.88 -10.83 -10.67
C SER A 196 -2.74 -10.12 -9.64
N VAL A 197 -3.55 -10.86 -8.87
CA VAL A 197 -4.36 -10.29 -7.79
C VAL A 197 -3.48 -9.58 -6.77
N PHE A 198 -2.39 -10.20 -6.34
CA PHE A 198 -1.46 -9.56 -5.39
C PHE A 198 -0.66 -8.42 -6.02
N ARG A 199 -0.22 -8.55 -7.27
CA ARG A 199 0.55 -7.52 -7.99
C ARG A 199 -0.27 -6.25 -8.21
N VAL A 200 -1.54 -6.36 -8.59
CA VAL A 200 -2.43 -5.22 -8.89
C VAL A 200 -3.14 -4.74 -7.63
N GLY A 201 -3.68 -5.65 -6.82
CA GLY A 201 -4.43 -5.32 -5.60
C GLY A 201 -3.56 -4.87 -4.43
N GLY A 202 -2.32 -5.35 -4.36
CA GLY A 202 -1.39 -5.01 -3.29
C GLY A 202 -1.12 -3.51 -3.19
N PRO A 203 -0.71 -2.81 -4.27
CA PRO A 203 -0.55 -1.36 -4.23
C PRO A 203 -1.81 -0.60 -3.79
N LEU A 204 -3.01 -1.04 -4.20
CA LEU A 204 -4.28 -0.44 -3.76
C LEU A 204 -4.49 -0.60 -2.24
N ALA A 205 -4.18 -1.78 -1.71
CA ALA A 205 -4.27 -2.05 -0.27
C ALA A 205 -3.24 -1.23 0.55
N VAL A 206 -2.03 -1.01 0.02
CA VAL A 206 -1.01 -0.16 0.69
C VAL A 206 -1.51 1.27 0.87
N VAL A 207 -2.17 1.84 -0.13
CA VAL A 207 -2.73 3.19 -0.03
C VAL A 207 -3.80 3.26 1.07
N CYS A 208 -4.61 2.21 1.24
CA CYS A 208 -5.56 2.11 2.34
C CYS A 208 -4.87 2.07 3.72
N CYS A 209 -3.71 1.41 3.84
CA CYS A 209 -2.92 1.39 5.07
C CYS A 209 -2.36 2.77 5.47
N VAL A 210 -2.06 3.62 4.50
CA VAL A 210 -1.51 4.97 4.71
C VAL A 210 -2.61 6.00 5.00
N SER A 211 -3.81 5.76 4.51
CA SER A 211 -4.91 6.74 4.53
C SER A 211 -5.35 7.24 5.91
N PRO A 212 -5.43 6.41 6.97
CA PRO A 212 -5.75 6.88 8.32
C PRO A 212 -4.77 7.93 8.84
N VAL A 213 -3.50 7.81 8.46
CA VAL A 213 -2.47 8.79 8.86
C VAL A 213 -2.69 10.11 8.13
N MET A 214 -3.04 10.06 6.84
CA MET A 214 -3.40 11.26 6.07
C MET A 214 -4.63 11.97 6.65
N ASP A 215 -5.64 11.20 7.05
CA ASP A 215 -6.85 11.70 7.69
C ASP A 215 -6.57 12.40 9.03
N PHE A 216 -5.64 11.86 9.83
CA PHE A 216 -5.20 12.49 11.09
C PHE A 216 -4.54 13.85 10.85
N PHE A 217 -3.60 13.96 9.91
CA PHE A 217 -2.90 15.22 9.64
C PHE A 217 -3.75 16.26 8.91
N ALA A 218 -4.67 15.82 8.04
CA ALA A 218 -5.55 16.72 7.33
C ALA A 218 -6.72 17.23 8.18
N GLY A 219 -6.97 16.62 9.35
CA GLY A 219 -8.16 16.91 10.16
C GLY A 219 -9.47 16.55 9.44
N THR A 220 -9.42 15.69 8.43
CA THR A 220 -10.56 15.40 7.53
C THR A 220 -11.44 14.24 7.99
N GLY A 221 -11.16 13.64 9.15
CA GLY A 221 -11.95 12.54 9.70
C GLY A 221 -11.61 11.20 9.02
N ARG A 222 -12.47 10.71 8.13
CA ARG A 222 -12.29 9.42 7.40
C ARG A 222 -12.30 9.58 5.88
N ARG A 223 -12.11 10.80 5.38
CA ARG A 223 -12.29 11.11 3.95
C ARG A 223 -11.22 10.45 3.09
N TRP A 224 -9.96 10.46 3.52
CA TRP A 224 -8.88 9.82 2.77
C TRP A 224 -9.01 8.30 2.76
N LEU A 225 -9.45 7.71 3.88
CA LEU A 225 -9.77 6.29 3.93
C LEU A 225 -10.88 5.92 2.93
N LEU A 226 -11.95 6.72 2.83
CA LEU A 226 -13.02 6.49 1.87
C LEU A 226 -12.52 6.60 0.42
N VAL A 227 -11.76 7.66 0.11
CA VAL A 227 -11.22 7.89 -1.25
C VAL A 227 -10.28 6.77 -1.69
N SER A 228 -9.42 6.27 -0.80
CA SER A 228 -8.48 5.19 -1.13
C SER A 228 -9.11 3.80 -1.15
N SER A 229 -10.21 3.59 -0.42
CA SER A 229 -10.91 2.30 -0.38
C SER A 229 -11.71 2.04 -1.65
N ILE A 230 -12.17 3.07 -2.37
CA ILE A 230 -12.99 2.92 -3.59
C ILE A 230 -12.29 2.03 -4.64
N PRO A 231 -11.05 2.32 -5.10
CA PRO A 231 -10.36 1.46 -6.05
C PRO A 231 -10.22 0.02 -5.57
N LEU A 232 -9.91 -0.18 -4.29
CA LEU A 232 -9.73 -1.51 -3.72
C LEU A 232 -11.05 -2.30 -3.72
N LEU A 233 -12.16 -1.66 -3.36
CA LEU A 233 -13.48 -2.30 -3.37
C LEU A 233 -13.96 -2.62 -4.79
N VAL A 234 -13.74 -1.73 -5.75
CA VAL A 234 -14.08 -1.98 -7.16
C VAL A 234 -13.22 -3.12 -7.70
N PHE A 235 -11.93 -3.14 -7.37
CA PHE A 235 -11.02 -4.21 -7.75
C PHE A 235 -11.45 -5.56 -7.19
N THR A 236 -11.72 -5.65 -5.89
CA THR A 236 -12.15 -6.91 -5.26
C THR A 236 -13.48 -7.40 -5.83
N ALA A 237 -14.43 -6.49 -6.07
CA ALA A 237 -15.69 -6.84 -6.73
C ALA A 237 -15.47 -7.35 -8.16
N ALA A 238 -14.56 -6.74 -8.93
CA ALA A 238 -14.22 -7.17 -10.28
C ALA A 238 -13.57 -8.58 -10.28
N VAL A 239 -12.63 -8.81 -9.36
CA VAL A 239 -11.95 -10.10 -9.17
C VAL A 239 -12.96 -11.19 -8.79
N VAL A 240 -13.81 -10.94 -7.79
CA VAL A 240 -14.86 -11.89 -7.35
C VAL A 240 -15.87 -12.16 -8.47
N SER A 241 -16.31 -11.12 -9.18
CA SER A 241 -17.23 -11.31 -10.32
C SER A 241 -16.58 -12.11 -11.45
N SER A 242 -15.29 -11.95 -11.67
CA SER A 242 -14.58 -12.67 -12.73
C SER A 242 -14.49 -14.16 -12.42
N VAL A 243 -14.19 -14.50 -11.17
CA VAL A 243 -14.17 -15.90 -10.70
C VAL A 243 -15.58 -16.51 -10.72
N ALA A 244 -16.59 -15.77 -10.26
CA ALA A 244 -17.96 -16.27 -10.15
C ALA A 244 -18.61 -16.55 -11.52
N LYS A 245 -18.28 -15.75 -12.55
CA LYS A 245 -18.84 -15.91 -13.90
C LYS A 245 -17.96 -16.77 -14.82
N GLY A 246 -16.72 -17.04 -14.45
CA GLY A 246 -15.74 -17.69 -15.33
C GLY A 246 -15.31 -16.82 -16.51
N GLU A 247 -15.66 -15.53 -16.50
CA GLU A 247 -15.37 -14.56 -17.56
C GLU A 247 -14.76 -13.29 -16.94
N VAL A 248 -13.84 -12.66 -17.65
CA VAL A 248 -13.17 -11.44 -17.16
C VAL A 248 -14.16 -10.28 -17.10
N ALA A 249 -14.36 -9.71 -15.91
CA ALA A 249 -15.21 -8.53 -15.70
C ALA A 249 -14.51 -7.24 -16.16
N THR A 250 -14.25 -7.12 -17.46
CA THR A 250 -13.47 -6.05 -18.10
C THR A 250 -13.94 -4.65 -17.72
N SER A 251 -15.25 -4.40 -17.72
CA SER A 251 -15.83 -3.11 -17.35
C SER A 251 -15.58 -2.73 -15.88
N ALA A 252 -15.63 -3.70 -14.97
CA ALA A 252 -15.35 -3.47 -13.55
C ALA A 252 -13.83 -3.26 -13.30
N LEU A 253 -12.98 -3.95 -14.06
CA LEU A 253 -11.53 -3.72 -14.02
C LEU A 253 -11.15 -2.36 -14.60
N GLN A 254 -11.79 -1.91 -15.69
CA GLN A 254 -11.63 -0.55 -16.21
C GLN A 254 -12.08 0.50 -15.19
N LEU A 255 -13.20 0.28 -14.49
CA LEU A 255 -13.64 1.14 -13.40
C LEU A 255 -12.61 1.23 -12.26
N THR A 256 -11.88 0.14 -12.00
CA THR A 256 -10.75 0.15 -11.06
C THR A 256 -9.65 1.10 -11.53
N TYR A 257 -9.31 1.12 -12.82
CA TYR A 257 -8.31 2.04 -13.36
C TYR A 257 -8.76 3.50 -13.27
N TYR A 258 -9.99 3.82 -13.65
CA TYR A 258 -10.51 5.19 -13.53
C TYR A 258 -10.57 5.68 -12.08
N SER A 259 -11.03 4.83 -11.15
CA SER A 259 -11.04 5.17 -9.73
C SER A 259 -9.63 5.30 -9.15
N THR A 260 -8.68 4.49 -9.62
CA THR A 260 -7.26 4.60 -9.25
C THR A 260 -6.68 5.93 -9.72
N ILE A 261 -6.86 6.29 -10.99
CA ILE A 261 -6.42 7.58 -11.54
C ILE A 261 -6.95 8.73 -10.68
N PHE A 262 -8.25 8.73 -10.39
CA PHE A 262 -8.89 9.78 -9.60
C PHE A 262 -8.34 9.86 -8.17
N SER A 263 -8.37 8.75 -7.44
CA SER A 263 -7.96 8.69 -6.03
C SER A 263 -6.46 8.95 -5.85
N TRP A 264 -5.61 8.34 -6.67
CA TRP A 264 -4.16 8.49 -6.57
C TRP A 264 -3.69 9.89 -7.01
N SER A 265 -4.39 10.53 -7.94
CA SER A 265 -4.13 11.95 -8.27
C SER A 265 -4.44 12.87 -7.09
N LEU A 266 -5.56 12.67 -6.40
CA LEU A 266 -5.90 13.44 -5.20
C LEU A 266 -4.87 13.25 -4.07
N ILE A 267 -4.45 12.01 -3.85
CA ILE A 267 -3.42 11.67 -2.86
C ILE A 267 -2.07 12.29 -3.22
N SER A 268 -1.68 12.22 -4.50
CA SER A 268 -0.45 12.83 -5.00
C SER A 268 -0.45 14.34 -4.80
N LEU A 269 -1.58 15.01 -5.10
CA LEU A 269 -1.75 16.45 -4.89
C LEU A 269 -1.68 16.82 -3.40
N PHE A 270 -2.31 16.02 -2.54
CA PHE A 270 -2.26 16.25 -1.09
C PHE A 270 -0.83 16.11 -0.56
N LEU A 271 -0.14 15.01 -0.89
CA LEU A 271 1.23 14.77 -0.46
C LEU A 271 2.20 15.84 -1.01
N TRP A 272 2.01 16.28 -2.26
CA TRP A 272 2.78 17.38 -2.86
C TRP A 272 2.59 18.70 -2.12
N ARG A 273 1.35 19.03 -1.73
CA ARG A 273 1.03 20.25 -0.98
C ARG A 273 1.41 20.16 0.50
N SER A 274 1.51 18.97 1.06
CA SER A 274 1.86 18.77 2.46
C SER A 274 3.33 19.13 2.71
N ASN A 275 3.59 20.08 3.61
CA ASN A 275 4.97 20.37 4.01
C ASN A 275 5.54 19.19 4.83
N PRO A 276 6.78 18.76 4.57
CA PRO A 276 7.43 17.65 5.28
C PRO A 276 7.56 17.89 6.80
N VAL A 277 7.49 19.15 7.24
CA VAL A 277 7.54 19.58 8.65
C VAL A 277 6.29 19.15 9.43
N TYR A 278 5.11 19.05 8.78
CA TYR A 278 3.89 18.64 9.47
C TYR A 278 3.91 17.15 9.88
N TRP A 279 4.72 16.34 9.22
CA TRP A 279 4.79 14.90 9.43
C TRP A 279 5.72 14.47 10.57
N THR A 280 6.43 15.41 11.22
CA THR A 280 7.29 15.15 12.39
C THR A 280 6.59 15.35 13.74
N GLY A 281 5.27 15.58 13.74
CA GLY A 281 4.51 15.74 14.98
C GLY A 281 4.75 17.05 15.73
N ALA A 282 5.42 18.03 15.10
CA ALA A 282 5.42 19.40 15.58
C ALA A 282 4.02 19.97 15.31
N GLN A 283 3.14 19.90 16.31
CA GLN A 283 1.88 20.64 16.29
C GLN A 283 2.20 22.10 15.95
N PRO A 284 1.53 22.72 14.95
CA PRO A 284 1.54 24.17 14.88
C PRO A 284 1.00 24.67 16.22
N LYS A 285 1.80 25.44 16.97
CA LYS A 285 1.34 26.07 18.20
C LYS A 285 0.00 26.72 17.91
N GLY A 286 -1.06 26.15 18.50
CA GLY A 286 -2.39 26.71 18.41
C GLY A 286 -2.29 28.16 18.82
N LYS A 287 -2.68 29.04 17.90
CA LYS A 287 -2.99 30.41 18.21
C LYS A 287 -4.18 30.32 19.17
N HIS A 288 -3.92 30.45 20.47
CA HIS A 288 -4.96 30.89 21.38
C HIS A 288 -5.27 32.31 20.93
N ASP A 289 -6.33 32.44 20.13
CA ASP A 289 -7.00 33.72 20.00
C ASP A 289 -7.67 34.01 21.36
N ASP A 290 -7.47 35.23 21.82
CA ASP A 290 -7.82 35.80 23.13
C ASP A 290 -9.29 35.63 23.54
#